data_AF-A0A6N7XF05-F1
#
_entry.id   AF-A0A6N7XF05-F1
#
_cell.length_a   1.000
_cell.length_b   1.000
_cell.length_c   1.000
_cell.angle_alpha   90.00
_cell.angle_beta   90.00
_cell.angle_gamma   90.00
#
_symmetry.space_group_name_H-M   'P 1'
#
loop_
_entity.id
_entity.type
_entity.pdbx_description
1 polymer ?
#
loop_
_entity_poly.entity_id
_entity_poly.type
_entity_poly.pdbx_seq_one_letter_code
_entity_poly.pdbx_strand_id
1 'polypeptide(L)'
;MVNEKILETINSNKNLSEVLELNDYLARNPELGSKEYNSSRKIVEILSKHGFEVEYPYGGLETSFKASIKGKTSDGPKICILAEYDALPDIGHGCGHCASGSISVLAGLILKDLKEEFNDIS
;
A
#
# COMPACT_ATOMS: atom_id res chain seq x y z
N MET A 1 -19.99 -6.89 15.82
CA MET A 1 -19.96 -7.69 14.58
C MET A 1 -19.04 -7.10 13.51
N VAL A 2 -19.38 -6.03 12.76
CA VAL A 2 -18.48 -5.50 11.69
C VAL A 2 -17.14 -5.03 12.25
N ASN A 3 -17.14 -4.23 13.32
CA ASN A 3 -15.90 -3.74 13.94
C ASN A 3 -15.00 -4.85 14.49
N GLU A 4 -15.58 -5.93 15.04
CA GLU A 4 -14.80 -7.06 15.55
C GLU A 4 -14.11 -7.81 14.43
N LYS A 5 -14.82 -8.05 13.31
CA LYS A 5 -14.26 -8.70 12.12
C LYS A 5 -13.16 -7.87 11.45
N ILE A 6 -13.31 -6.54 11.44
CA ILE A 6 -12.25 -5.63 10.98
C ILE A 6 -11.00 -5.79 11.85
N LEU A 7 -11.14 -5.73 13.18
CA LEU A 7 -10.03 -5.89 14.12
C LEU A 7 -9.36 -7.26 14.00
N GLU A 8 -10.15 -8.32 13.86
CA GLU A 8 -9.63 -9.68 13.64
C GLU A 8 -8.83 -9.77 12.33
N THR A 9 -9.34 -9.18 11.25
CA THR A 9 -8.67 -9.16 9.94
C THR A 9 -7.37 -8.37 9.97
N ILE A 10 -7.30 -7.28 10.74
CA ILE A 10 -6.08 -6.51 10.97
C ILE A 10 -5.08 -7.35 11.78
N ASN A 11 -5.50 -7.88 12.92
CA ASN A 11 -4.60 -8.60 13.85
C ASN A 11 -4.06 -9.91 13.29
N SER A 12 -4.81 -10.56 12.38
CA SER A 12 -4.44 -11.85 11.79
C SER A 12 -4.16 -11.74 10.28
N ASN A 13 -3.81 -10.55 9.76
CA ASN A 13 -3.66 -10.39 8.33
C ASN A 13 -2.51 -11.25 7.79
N LYS A 14 -2.85 -12.17 6.89
CA LYS A 14 -1.90 -13.11 6.27
C LYS A 14 -0.78 -12.42 5.47
N ASN A 15 -0.98 -11.18 5.04
CA ASN A 15 0.00 -10.43 4.24
C ASN A 15 1.00 -9.65 5.10
N LEU A 16 0.85 -9.67 6.44
CA LEU A 16 1.73 -8.92 7.34
C LEU A 16 3.21 -9.29 7.15
N SER A 17 3.54 -10.58 7.01
CA SER A 17 4.93 -11.02 6.82
C SER A 17 5.54 -10.44 5.54
N GLU A 18 4.81 -10.49 4.43
CA GLU A 18 5.28 -9.96 3.14
C GLU A 18 5.46 -8.43 3.18
N VAL A 19 4.59 -7.71 3.90
CA VAL A 19 4.73 -6.26 4.07
C VAL A 19 5.86 -5.91 5.03
N LEU A 20 6.12 -6.71 6.07
CA LEU A 20 7.31 -6.53 6.92
C LEU A 20 8.58 -6.73 6.10
N GLU A 21 8.62 -7.70 5.18
CA GLU A 21 9.72 -7.88 4.24
C GLU A 21 9.87 -6.70 3.28
N LEU A 22 8.77 -6.08 2.85
CA LEU A 22 8.80 -4.83 2.08
C LEU A 22 9.44 -3.69 2.91
N ASN A 23 8.99 -3.46 4.15
CA ASN A 23 9.55 -2.44 5.04
C ASN A 23 11.06 -2.63 5.21
N ASP A 24 11.46 -3.87 5.49
CA ASP A 24 12.83 -4.28 5.66
C ASP A 24 13.68 -4.07 4.40
N TYR A 25 13.09 -4.31 3.23
CA TYR A 25 13.74 -4.05 1.95
C TYR A 25 13.93 -2.55 1.72
N LEU A 26 12.88 -1.74 1.89
CA LEU A 26 12.95 -0.28 1.71
C LEU A 26 13.98 0.33 2.66
N ALA A 27 13.95 -0.06 3.95
CA ALA A 27 14.91 0.40 4.96
C ALA A 27 16.37 0.12 4.58
N ARG A 28 16.65 -1.03 3.94
CA ARG A 28 18.01 -1.44 3.52
C ARG A 28 18.42 -0.88 2.15
N ASN A 29 17.47 -0.39 1.36
CA ASN A 29 17.71 0.09 -0.01
C ASN A 29 17.12 1.49 -0.19
N PRO A 30 17.59 2.50 0.56
CA PRO A 30 17.05 3.85 0.47
C PRO A 30 17.28 4.45 -0.92
N GLU A 31 16.24 5.01 -1.52
CA GLU A 31 16.31 5.73 -2.78
C GLU A 31 15.76 7.15 -2.61
N LEU A 32 16.36 8.11 -3.31
CA LEU A 32 15.99 9.52 -3.19
C LEU A 32 14.70 9.85 -3.94
N GLY A 33 14.07 10.96 -3.52
CA GLY A 33 13.00 11.67 -4.22
C GLY A 33 13.09 11.59 -5.75
N SER A 34 12.05 11.06 -6.41
CA SER A 34 11.94 10.87 -7.86
C SER A 34 12.96 9.92 -8.50
N LYS A 35 13.66 9.12 -7.69
CA LYS A 35 14.66 8.13 -8.10
C LYS A 35 14.45 6.77 -7.43
N GLU A 36 13.28 6.57 -6.83
CA GLU A 36 12.86 5.37 -6.08
C GLU A 36 12.40 4.23 -6.99
N TYR A 37 13.18 3.91 -8.02
CA TYR A 37 12.81 2.97 -9.07
C TYR A 37 12.64 1.54 -8.56
N ASN A 38 13.45 1.10 -7.59
CA ASN A 38 13.35 -0.25 -7.04
C ASN A 38 12.23 -0.33 -6.00
N SER A 39 12.12 0.70 -5.16
CA SER A 39 11.11 0.83 -4.13
C SER A 39 9.70 0.82 -4.72
N SER A 40 9.45 1.71 -5.69
CA SER A 40 8.18 1.80 -6.41
C SER A 40 7.82 0.50 -7.14
N ARG A 41 8.79 -0.09 -7.86
CA ARG A 41 8.59 -1.38 -8.54
C ARG A 41 8.20 -2.49 -7.58
N LYS A 42 8.88 -2.60 -6.44
CA LYS A 42 8.60 -3.64 -5.45
C LYS A 42 7.20 -3.50 -4.85
N ILE A 43 6.76 -2.27 -4.60
CA ILE A 43 5.40 -1.99 -4.14
C ILE A 43 4.37 -2.38 -5.22
N VAL A 44 4.61 -1.97 -6.47
CA VAL A 44 3.75 -2.30 -7.62
C VAL A 44 3.65 -3.81 -7.84
N GLU A 45 4.75 -4.55 -7.68
CA GLU A 45 4.78 -6.01 -7.78
C GLU A 45 3.90 -6.67 -6.71
N ILE A 46 4.00 -6.23 -5.45
CA ILE A 46 3.15 -6.73 -4.36
C ILE A 46 1.67 -6.43 -4.66
N LEU A 47 1.34 -5.18 -4.99
CA LEU A 47 -0.05 -4.78 -5.27
C LEU A 47 -0.62 -5.56 -6.48
N SER A 48 0.17 -5.74 -7.54
CA SER A 48 -0.23 -6.51 -8.73
C SER A 48 -0.41 -7.99 -8.41
N LYS A 49 0.51 -8.59 -7.63
CA LYS A 49 0.41 -9.98 -7.14
C LYS A 49 -0.88 -10.19 -6.34
N HIS A 50 -1.26 -9.21 -5.54
CA HIS A 50 -2.51 -9.21 -4.78
C HIS A 50 -3.71 -8.78 -5.61
N GLY A 51 -3.58 -8.60 -6.93
CA GLY A 51 -4.67 -8.39 -7.88
C GLY A 51 -5.30 -6.99 -7.85
N PHE A 52 -4.54 -5.96 -7.50
CA PHE A 52 -4.95 -4.57 -7.71
C PHE A 52 -4.90 -4.24 -9.21
N GLU A 53 -5.77 -3.33 -9.65
CA GLU A 53 -5.60 -2.66 -10.95
C GLU A 53 -4.56 -1.56 -10.76
N VAL A 54 -3.36 -1.78 -11.28
CA VAL A 54 -2.21 -0.88 -11.10
C VAL A 54 -1.89 -0.13 -12.39
N GLU A 55 -1.85 1.19 -12.30
CA GLU A 55 -1.31 2.10 -13.30
C GLU A 55 0.09 2.53 -12.85
N TYR A 56 1.10 2.18 -13.64
CA TYR A 56 2.51 2.47 -13.38
C TYR A 56 3.28 2.61 -14.71
N PRO A 57 3.93 3.75 -15.00
CA PRO A 57 3.99 4.96 -14.17
C PRO A 57 2.64 5.71 -14.14
N TYR A 58 2.44 6.53 -13.12
CA TYR A 58 1.23 7.34 -12.93
C TYR A 58 1.56 8.84 -12.87
N GLY A 59 0.60 9.70 -13.27
CA GLY A 59 0.69 11.15 -13.04
C GLY A 59 1.90 11.86 -13.67
N GLY A 60 2.56 11.26 -14.67
CA GLY A 60 3.77 11.80 -15.29
C GLY A 60 5.05 11.63 -14.47
N LEU A 61 5.03 10.84 -13.39
CA LEU A 61 6.19 10.52 -12.55
C LEU A 61 6.57 9.05 -12.72
N GLU A 62 7.82 8.78 -13.13
CA GLU A 62 8.30 7.43 -13.45
C GLU A 62 8.24 6.46 -12.27
N THR A 63 8.41 6.97 -11.05
CA THR A 63 8.42 6.17 -9.82
C THR A 63 7.07 6.17 -9.10
N SER A 64 6.04 6.87 -9.61
CA SER A 64 4.73 6.90 -8.96
C SER A 64 3.75 5.90 -9.57
N PHE A 65 2.80 5.44 -8.76
CA PHE A 65 1.79 4.46 -9.17
C PHE A 65 0.41 4.83 -8.62
N LYS A 66 -0.64 4.30 -9.26
CA LYS A 66 -2.00 4.27 -8.72
C LYS A 66 -2.48 2.82 -8.73
N ALA A 67 -2.73 2.27 -7.55
CA ALA A 67 -3.34 0.95 -7.39
C ALA A 67 -4.78 1.11 -6.90
N SER A 68 -5.71 0.40 -7.53
CA SER A 68 -7.13 0.52 -7.19
C SER A 68 -7.82 -0.83 -7.08
N ILE A 69 -8.84 -0.84 -6.23
CA ILE A 69 -9.84 -1.89 -6.11
C ILE A 69 -11.21 -1.24 -6.20
N LYS A 70 -12.18 -1.97 -6.73
CA LYS A 70 -13.58 -1.55 -6.68
C LYS A 70 -14.24 -2.15 -5.45
N GLY A 71 -15.06 -1.35 -4.78
CA GLY A 71 -16.02 -1.86 -3.82
C GLY A 71 -17.04 -2.76 -4.50
N LYS A 72 -17.93 -3.36 -3.71
CA LYS A 72 -18.98 -4.24 -4.23
C LYS A 72 -19.96 -3.50 -5.15
N THR A 73 -20.29 -2.26 -4.80
CA THR A 73 -21.11 -1.34 -5.59
C THR A 73 -20.24 -0.27 -6.24
N SER A 74 -20.71 0.29 -7.36
CA SER A 74 -20.08 1.47 -7.99
C SER A 74 -20.41 2.78 -7.27
N ASP A 75 -21.44 2.76 -6.42
CA ASP A 75 -21.91 3.91 -5.64
C ASP A 75 -21.35 3.82 -4.22
N GLY A 76 -20.42 4.71 -3.90
CA GLY A 76 -19.75 4.77 -2.60
C GLY A 76 -18.64 5.81 -2.57
N PRO A 77 -18.11 6.15 -1.38
CA PRO A 77 -17.01 7.09 -1.26
C PRO A 77 -15.74 6.54 -1.92
N LYS A 78 -14.96 7.44 -2.52
CA LYS A 78 -13.61 7.12 -3.01
C LYS A 78 -12.61 7.49 -1.93
N ILE A 79 -11.85 6.51 -1.44
CA ILE A 79 -10.81 6.70 -0.43
C ILE A 79 -9.46 6.49 -1.11
N CYS A 80 -8.51 7.39 -0.83
CA CYS A 80 -7.12 7.27 -1.29
C CYS A 80 -6.21 7.11 -0.06
N ILE A 81 -5.35 6.09 -0.11
CA ILE A 81 -4.27 5.89 0.86
C ILE A 81 -2.97 6.30 0.17
N LEU A 82 -2.23 7.22 0.77
CA LEU A 82 -0.95 7.70 0.24
C LEU A 82 0.18 6.82 0.77
N ALA A 83 0.96 6.24 -0.13
CA ALA A 83 2.17 5.50 0.22
C ALA A 83 3.40 6.32 -0.19
N GLU A 84 4.18 6.74 0.79
CA GLU A 84 5.48 7.41 0.61
C GLU A 84 6.61 6.38 0.76
N TYR A 85 7.69 6.52 0.01
CA TYR A 85 8.81 5.56 -0.01
C TYR A 85 10.13 6.18 -0.44
N ASP A 86 10.24 7.51 -0.42
CA ASP A 86 11.50 8.22 -0.63
C ASP A 86 12.33 8.26 0.66
N ALA A 87 13.64 8.39 0.48
CA ALA A 87 14.62 8.50 1.53
C ALA A 87 15.33 9.86 1.49
N LEU A 88 15.91 10.23 2.63
CA LEU A 88 16.73 11.43 2.76
C LEU A 88 18.18 11.18 2.29
N PRO A 89 18.84 12.18 1.69
CA PRO A 89 20.27 12.13 1.41
C PRO A 89 21.09 11.83 2.67
N ASP A 90 22.05 10.91 2.56
CA ASP A 90 23.01 10.49 3.60
C ASP A 90 22.43 9.88 4.89
N ILE A 91 21.11 10.03 5.12
CA ILE A 91 20.39 9.55 6.31
C ILE A 91 19.59 8.27 5.99
N GLY A 92 19.16 8.09 4.73
CA GLY A 92 18.23 7.03 4.36
C GLY A 92 16.81 7.33 4.83
N HIS A 93 16.03 6.33 5.24
CA HIS A 93 14.66 6.52 5.73
C HIS A 93 14.58 7.11 7.15
N GLY A 94 15.30 8.21 7.42
CA GLY A 94 15.24 8.90 8.71
C GLY A 94 13.85 9.46 9.06
N CYS A 95 13.01 9.73 8.06
CA CYS A 95 11.60 10.10 8.23
C CYS A 95 10.65 8.89 8.37
N GLY A 96 11.14 7.66 8.20
CA GLY A 96 10.34 6.44 8.37
C GLY A 96 9.44 6.09 7.19
N HIS A 97 9.69 6.59 5.97
CA HIS A 97 8.86 6.29 4.81
C HIS A 97 8.86 4.80 4.42
N CYS A 98 9.90 4.04 4.77
CA CYS A 98 9.86 2.57 4.67
C CYS A 98 8.69 1.97 5.47
N ALA A 99 8.43 2.46 6.68
CA ALA A 99 7.37 1.97 7.55
C ALA A 99 6.01 2.54 7.14
N SER A 100 5.88 3.85 6.94
CA SER A 100 4.60 4.47 6.56
C SER A 100 4.11 4.00 5.18
N GLY A 101 5.02 3.88 4.20
CA GLY A 101 4.73 3.32 2.89
C GLY A 101 4.27 1.87 2.97
N SER A 102 4.98 1.03 3.73
CA SER A 102 4.63 -0.38 3.91
C SER A 102 3.28 -0.55 4.62
N ILE A 103 3.01 0.21 5.69
CA ILE A 103 1.72 0.19 6.38
C ILE A 103 0.58 0.63 5.44
N SER A 104 0.83 1.60 4.56
CA SER A 104 -0.14 2.02 3.55
C SER A 104 -0.47 0.91 2.55
N VAL A 105 0.54 0.13 2.13
CA VAL A 105 0.34 -1.07 1.32
C VAL A 105 -0.48 -2.11 2.07
N LEU A 106 -0.14 -2.43 3.33
CA LEU A 106 -0.90 -3.37 4.15
C LEU A 106 -2.36 -2.94 4.32
N ALA A 107 -2.61 -1.65 4.57
CA ALA A 107 -3.96 -1.10 4.68
C ALA A 107 -4.76 -1.32 3.38
N GLY A 108 -4.13 -1.10 2.22
CA GLY A 108 -4.72 -1.45 0.92
C GLY A 108 -5.08 -2.94 0.83
N LEU A 109 -4.15 -3.84 1.15
CA LEU A 109 -4.38 -5.29 1.12
C LEU A 109 -5.52 -5.72 2.06
N ILE A 110 -5.57 -5.17 3.28
CA ILE A 110 -6.64 -5.43 4.25
C ILE A 110 -7.99 -4.94 3.73
N LEU A 111 -8.05 -3.72 3.18
CA LEU A 111 -9.29 -3.19 2.60
C LEU A 111 -9.78 -4.04 1.43
N LYS A 112 -8.85 -4.61 0.64
CA LYS A 112 -9.20 -5.58 -0.40
C LYS A 112 -9.82 -6.85 0.18
N ASP A 113 -9.23 -7.42 1.23
CA ASP A 113 -9.76 -8.61 1.91
C ASP A 113 -11.15 -8.32 2.54
N LEU A 114 -11.39 -7.09 2.98
CA LEU A 114 -12.63 -6.63 3.62
C LEU A 114 -13.68 -6.07 2.64
N LYS A 115 -13.43 -6.07 1.33
CA LYS A 115 -14.30 -5.38 0.34
C LYS A 115 -15.78 -5.80 0.38
N GLU A 116 -16.07 -7.02 0.82
CA GLU A 116 -17.43 -7.55 0.94
C GLU A 116 -18.14 -7.14 2.25
N GLU A 117 -17.40 -6.65 3.24
CA GLU A 117 -17.93 -6.23 4.54
C GLU A 117 -18.47 -4.78 4.53
N PHE A 118 -17.98 -3.94 3.62
CA PHE A 118 -18.40 -2.54 3.48
C PHE A 118 -19.67 -2.38 2.62
N ASN A 119 -20.67 -3.24 2.83
CA ASN A 119 -21.98 -3.10 2.18
C ASN A 119 -22.69 -1.84 2.69
N ASP A 120 -23.31 -1.11 1.75
CA ASP A 120 -24.26 -0.01 1.92
C ASP A 120 -24.40 0.50 3.36
N ILE A 121 -23.56 1.48 3.71
CA ILE A 121 -23.91 2.46 4.73
C ILE A 121 -24.98 3.34 4.06
N SER A 122 -26.21 2.82 3.98
CA SER A 122 -27.39 3.59 3.54
C SER A 122 -27.69 4.70 4.53
#